data_AF-A0A814KNA5-F1
#
_entry.id   AF-A0A814KNA5-F1
#
_cell.length_a   1.000
_cell.length_b   1.000
_cell.length_c   1.000
_cell.angle_alpha   90.00
_cell.angle_beta   90.00
_cell.angle_gamma   90.00
#
_symmetry.space_group_name_H-M   'P 1'
#
loop_
_entity.id
_entity.type
_entity.pdbx_description
1 polymer ?
#
loop_
_entity_poly.entity_id
_entity_poly.type
_entity_poly.pdbx_seq_one_letter_code
_entity_poly.pdbx_strand_id
1 'polypeptide(L)'
;MNIFLSKMFIFVIGYVNIVNSASLISSDPRHGTVRNSNIPLVDDCALRAFTVEMAAYIQPNASRSNWTALSESALQMNECHDQSYRVQKSSNTRKSFETLQTTKNSDCFRTIFVQDSMGNDLFDGTLDRPLKTIPVALSLTRNLRLAHGNEIQLCIVIRGGTYYLGTNATTNSSQIGAISLTSNDSNLIIENYKDERVILSGGILLQLQWSVYKKTSTGGTIMKALLPPNVKLSDFNELYIDGRRAIVAKYPNGDPATQGLYAKEPGFSFDAEFWWQPEHNRSQEIHIAEPFRNGTHFSHYQIGLNGGASVFNPPSSFWSTARPYGNNNYVVPRGVIGKLHSLPHMSNWTKPTTGLVHVFHSLYWGSWVFEIASVHPMEKRIMFGRGGFQEARGHRFGGPFYVANIFEELDSPNEWFLDKDSRTLYFMPNGTMPNVFVASQISCLISLRGNSIQEPVNNISIRGLIFTETSNTYLRDYIVPSGGDWSVHRGGTIFLTNTTNVTVSENLFTELGSNAVAVIEYNKDTLVTLNEFVWLADSAVILVGTTNGIDGFSVATQPTNIMIL
;
A
#
# COMPACT_ATOMS: atom_id res chain seq x y z
N MET A 1 -27.78 40.17 -17.79
CA MET A 1 -26.97 40.87 -18.80
C MET A 1 -25.51 40.68 -18.39
N ASN A 2 -24.87 39.54 -18.69
CA ASN A 2 -24.38 39.09 -20.02
C ASN A 2 -23.16 39.95 -20.43
N ILE A 3 -21.98 39.42 -20.84
CA ILE A 3 -21.43 38.04 -20.99
C ILE A 3 -19.87 38.20 -21.02
N PHE A 4 -18.93 37.24 -20.86
CA PHE A 4 -18.92 35.79 -21.11
C PHE A 4 -18.00 35.02 -20.11
N LEU A 5 -17.18 34.07 -20.57
CA LEU A 5 -16.25 33.21 -19.81
C LEU A 5 -15.07 32.73 -20.70
N SER A 6 -14.08 32.07 -20.08
CA SER A 6 -13.11 31.12 -20.68
C SER A 6 -11.82 31.64 -21.34
N LYS A 7 -10.67 31.20 -20.79
CA LYS A 7 -9.70 30.31 -21.47
C LYS A 7 -8.58 29.87 -20.52
N MET A 8 -8.47 28.57 -20.28
CA MET A 8 -7.23 27.88 -19.87
C MET A 8 -7.26 26.50 -20.52
N PHE A 9 -6.18 26.12 -21.21
CA PHE A 9 -6.15 24.92 -22.07
C PHE A 9 -5.33 23.79 -21.45
N ILE A 10 -5.82 22.56 -21.64
CA ILE A 10 -5.13 21.29 -21.36
C ILE A 10 -4.78 20.65 -22.71
N PHE A 11 -3.61 20.00 -22.83
CA PHE A 11 -3.26 19.17 -24.00
C PHE A 11 -2.37 17.97 -23.66
N VAL A 12 -2.48 16.92 -24.49
CA VAL A 12 -1.91 15.56 -24.40
C VAL A 12 -1.77 15.03 -25.86
N ILE A 13 -1.08 13.89 -26.11
CA ILE A 13 -1.22 12.91 -27.24
C ILE A 13 0.03 12.67 -28.13
N GLY A 14 0.28 11.39 -28.49
CA GLY A 14 1.33 10.87 -29.41
C GLY A 14 1.63 9.36 -29.17
N TYR A 15 2.74 8.81 -29.72
CA TYR A 15 3.43 7.49 -29.48
C TYR A 15 4.53 7.32 -30.59
N VAL A 16 5.54 6.42 -30.65
CA VAL A 16 6.12 5.27 -29.88
C VAL A 16 7.66 5.28 -30.10
N ASN A 17 8.50 4.49 -29.37
CA ASN A 17 9.84 4.09 -29.89
C ASN A 17 10.30 2.64 -29.55
N ILE A 18 10.96 1.94 -30.50
CA ILE A 18 11.34 0.51 -30.49
C ILE A 18 12.76 0.27 -29.91
N VAL A 19 13.16 -0.99 -29.66
CA VAL A 19 14.48 -1.36 -29.07
C VAL A 19 15.58 -1.40 -30.13
N ASN A 20 16.65 -0.61 -29.96
CA ASN A 20 18.02 -1.11 -30.04
C ASN A 20 19.03 -0.11 -29.44
N SER A 21 20.27 -0.57 -29.24
CA SER A 21 21.35 0.26 -28.67
C SER A 21 21.74 1.44 -29.58
N ALA A 22 22.22 2.52 -28.95
CA ALA A 22 22.63 3.80 -29.55
C ALA A 22 21.54 4.80 -30.01
N SER A 23 20.24 4.54 -29.77
CA SER A 23 19.14 5.51 -30.01
C SER A 23 18.38 5.96 -28.75
N LEU A 24 18.96 5.75 -27.57
CA LEU A 24 18.27 5.79 -26.27
C LEU A 24 17.77 7.17 -25.75
N ILE A 25 17.88 8.26 -26.52
CA ILE A 25 17.43 9.60 -26.10
C ILE A 25 16.58 10.24 -27.21
N SER A 26 15.30 9.86 -27.24
CA SER A 26 14.22 10.66 -27.84
C SER A 26 13.04 10.62 -26.89
N SER A 27 12.51 11.77 -26.48
CA SER A 27 11.26 11.84 -25.74
C SER A 27 10.14 11.15 -26.54
N ASP A 28 9.31 10.36 -25.86
CA ASP A 28 8.15 9.75 -26.48
C ASP A 28 7.14 10.84 -26.85
N PRO A 29 6.72 10.98 -28.12
CA PRO A 29 5.80 12.04 -28.52
C PRO A 29 4.42 12.01 -27.84
N ARG A 30 4.07 11.00 -27.01
CA ARG A 30 2.82 10.94 -26.20
C ARG A 30 2.54 12.21 -25.42
N HIS A 31 3.59 12.87 -24.93
CA HIS A 31 3.49 13.92 -23.92
C HIS A 31 4.46 15.07 -24.20
N GLY A 32 4.06 16.29 -23.86
CA GLY A 32 4.87 17.49 -24.06
C GLY A 32 6.13 17.50 -23.19
N THR A 33 7.07 18.38 -23.54
CA THR A 33 8.26 18.68 -22.73
C THR A 33 7.84 19.17 -21.34
N VAL A 34 8.56 18.79 -20.28
CA VAL A 34 8.43 19.49 -18.97
C VAL A 34 8.96 20.93 -19.04
N ARG A 35 9.70 21.26 -20.11
CA ARG A 35 10.18 22.61 -20.44
C ARG A 35 9.04 23.61 -20.56
N ASN A 36 9.03 24.59 -19.65
CA ASN A 36 8.15 25.75 -19.75
C ASN A 36 8.74 26.76 -20.76
N SER A 37 8.07 27.00 -21.88
CA SER A 37 8.53 27.91 -22.93
C SER A 37 8.63 29.39 -22.50
N ASN A 38 8.06 29.74 -21.34
CA ASN A 38 8.12 31.09 -20.76
C ASN A 38 9.28 31.27 -19.76
N ILE A 39 10.04 30.22 -19.46
CA ILE A 39 11.18 30.23 -18.54
C ILE A 39 12.46 29.96 -19.34
N PRO A 40 13.55 30.72 -19.11
CA PRO A 40 14.85 30.40 -19.71
C PRO A 40 15.31 28.99 -19.31
N LEU A 41 15.84 28.21 -20.26
CA LEU A 41 16.21 26.80 -20.02
C LEU A 41 17.24 26.64 -18.90
N VAL A 42 18.07 27.65 -18.63
CA VAL A 42 19.03 27.67 -17.52
C VAL A 42 18.35 27.67 -16.14
N ASP A 43 17.28 28.45 -15.97
CA ASP A 43 16.54 28.55 -14.70
C ASP A 43 15.67 27.30 -14.47
N ASP A 44 15.08 26.78 -15.55
CA ASP A 44 14.36 25.51 -15.60
C ASP A 44 15.29 24.33 -15.24
N CYS A 45 16.49 24.27 -15.84
CA CYS A 45 17.52 23.29 -15.50
C CYS A 45 18.02 23.39 -14.05
N ALA A 46 18.16 24.60 -13.50
CA ALA A 46 18.53 24.78 -12.09
C ALA A 46 17.44 24.23 -11.16
N LEU A 47 16.16 24.49 -11.44
CA LEU A 47 15.04 23.97 -10.66
C LEU A 47 14.94 22.43 -10.77
N ARG A 48 15.12 21.87 -11.97
CA ARG A 48 15.18 20.41 -12.18
C ARG A 48 16.35 19.78 -11.43
N ALA A 49 17.55 20.36 -11.50
CA ALA A 49 18.73 19.86 -10.79
C ALA A 49 18.53 19.86 -9.27
N PHE A 50 17.99 20.95 -8.71
CA PHE A 50 17.60 21.02 -7.30
C PHE A 50 16.52 19.99 -6.93
N THR A 51 15.58 19.71 -7.84
CA THR A 51 14.57 18.66 -7.64
C THR A 51 15.21 17.26 -7.59
N VAL A 52 16.22 16.98 -8.42
CA VAL A 52 17.01 15.72 -8.34
C VAL A 52 17.78 15.63 -7.02
N GLU A 53 18.44 16.71 -6.60
CA GLU A 53 19.20 16.75 -5.34
C GLU A 53 18.29 16.56 -4.12
N MET A 54 17.16 17.26 -4.06
CA MET A 54 16.19 17.12 -2.98
C MET A 54 15.54 15.72 -2.98
N ALA A 55 15.22 15.17 -4.15
CA ALA A 55 14.71 13.80 -4.27
C ALA A 55 15.74 12.75 -3.80
N ALA A 56 17.04 12.98 -4.02
CA ALA A 56 18.12 12.15 -3.50
C ALA A 56 18.33 12.32 -1.98
N TYR A 57 18.07 13.51 -1.44
CA TYR A 57 18.15 13.79 -0.01
C TYR A 57 17.01 13.13 0.80
N ILE A 58 15.80 13.09 0.24
CA ILE A 58 14.61 12.48 0.90
C ILE A 58 14.41 10.99 0.56
N GLN A 59 15.34 10.35 -0.16
CA GLN A 59 15.19 8.97 -0.59
C GLN A 59 15.33 7.97 0.59
N PRO A 60 14.39 7.02 0.74
CA PRO A 60 14.54 5.87 1.64
C PRO A 60 15.88 5.14 1.46
N ASN A 61 16.62 4.88 2.54
CA ASN A 61 17.96 4.28 2.49
C ASN A 61 17.96 2.88 1.85
N ALA A 62 16.83 2.18 1.90
CA ALA A 62 16.63 0.90 1.23
C ALA A 62 16.66 1.01 -0.32
N SER A 63 16.26 2.16 -0.89
CA SER A 63 16.01 2.34 -2.32
C SER A 63 17.21 2.91 -3.06
N ARG A 64 18.22 2.09 -3.37
CA ARG A 64 19.33 2.49 -4.26
C ARG A 64 18.90 2.58 -5.72
N SER A 65 18.28 3.68 -6.14
CA SER A 65 17.89 3.92 -7.54
C SER A 65 19.07 4.37 -8.42
N ASN A 66 18.97 4.13 -9.73
CA ASN A 66 19.86 4.75 -10.71
C ASN A 66 19.41 6.19 -10.97
N TRP A 67 19.94 7.12 -10.18
CA TRP A 67 19.57 8.54 -10.21
C TRP A 67 19.67 9.20 -11.58
N THR A 68 20.65 8.82 -12.40
CA THR A 68 20.79 9.33 -13.78
C THR A 68 19.55 9.02 -14.60
N ALA A 69 19.14 7.75 -14.69
CA ALA A 69 17.99 7.33 -15.49
C ALA A 69 16.65 7.94 -15.01
N LEU A 70 16.48 8.13 -13.70
CA LEU A 70 15.29 8.81 -13.14
C LEU A 70 15.29 10.30 -13.48
N SER A 71 16.44 10.96 -13.36
CA SER A 71 16.59 12.39 -13.67
C SER A 71 16.40 12.70 -15.16
N GLU A 72 16.85 11.81 -16.04
CA GLU A 72 16.69 11.91 -17.48
C GLU A 72 15.23 11.62 -17.90
N SER A 73 14.60 10.59 -17.34
CA SER A 73 13.21 10.23 -17.71
C SER A 73 12.14 11.15 -17.14
N ALA A 74 12.22 11.55 -15.87
CA ALA A 74 11.18 12.33 -15.19
C ALA A 74 11.37 13.85 -15.31
N LEU A 75 12.61 14.33 -15.41
CA LEU A 75 12.95 15.76 -15.40
C LEU A 75 13.68 16.21 -16.67
N GLN A 76 13.85 15.32 -17.67
CA GLN A 76 14.49 15.63 -18.95
C GLN A 76 15.89 16.25 -18.77
N MET A 77 16.64 15.82 -17.74
CA MET A 77 17.97 16.35 -17.41
C MET A 77 19.02 16.12 -18.52
N ASN A 78 18.75 15.22 -19.47
CA ASN A 78 19.51 15.08 -20.70
C ASN A 78 19.53 16.36 -21.56
N GLU A 79 18.53 17.25 -21.44
CA GLU A 79 18.50 18.58 -22.09
C GLU A 79 19.40 19.61 -21.38
N CYS A 80 19.75 19.38 -20.12
CA CYS A 80 20.56 20.27 -19.29
C CYS A 80 22.05 20.01 -19.50
N HIS A 81 22.57 20.46 -20.66
CA HIS A 81 23.93 20.13 -21.12
C HIS A 81 25.09 20.77 -20.33
N ASP A 82 24.84 21.75 -19.45
CA ASP A 82 25.88 22.37 -18.63
C ASP A 82 26.44 21.37 -17.59
N GLN A 83 27.76 21.38 -17.41
CA GLN A 83 28.44 20.56 -16.43
C GLN A 83 28.13 20.98 -14.98
N SER A 84 27.65 22.21 -14.76
CA SER A 84 27.20 22.69 -13.44
C SER A 84 26.03 21.87 -12.85
N TYR A 85 25.12 21.37 -13.70
CA TYR A 85 23.95 20.59 -13.31
C TYR A 85 24.16 19.07 -13.37
N ARG A 86 25.32 18.60 -13.82
CA ARG A 86 25.67 17.19 -13.69
C ARG A 86 25.83 16.88 -12.22
N VAL A 87 24.97 16.01 -11.70
CA VAL A 87 25.07 15.46 -10.35
C VAL A 87 26.51 15.03 -10.11
N GLN A 88 27.26 15.83 -9.35
CA GLN A 88 28.54 15.40 -8.83
C GLN A 88 28.25 14.11 -8.07
N LYS A 89 29.04 13.05 -8.31
CA LYS A 89 28.99 11.86 -7.45
C LYS A 89 29.18 12.38 -6.04
N SER A 90 28.10 12.41 -5.25
CA SER A 90 28.15 13.03 -3.92
C SER A 90 29.26 12.34 -3.16
N SER A 91 30.11 13.15 -2.54
CA SER A 91 31.34 12.62 -1.97
C SER A 91 31.00 11.52 -0.98
N ASN A 92 31.90 10.56 -0.76
CA ASN A 92 31.70 9.47 0.20
C ASN A 92 31.65 9.95 1.68
N THR A 93 31.45 11.25 1.91
CA THR A 93 30.66 11.79 3.02
C THR A 93 29.29 11.12 3.10
N ARG A 94 29.30 9.90 3.63
CA ARG A 94 28.41 9.55 4.73
C ARG A 94 28.48 10.69 5.76
N LYS A 95 27.57 11.65 5.65
CA LYS A 95 26.67 11.81 6.78
C LYS A 95 25.90 10.51 6.86
N SER A 96 26.43 9.58 7.65
CA SER A 96 25.54 8.71 8.40
C SER A 96 24.56 9.63 9.14
N PHE A 97 23.35 9.16 9.43
CA PHE A 97 22.75 9.61 10.68
C PHE A 97 23.81 9.42 11.76
N GLU A 98 24.22 10.50 12.44
CA GLU A 98 24.78 10.33 13.78
C GLU A 98 23.68 9.61 14.54
N THR A 99 23.91 8.34 14.90
CA THR A 99 22.88 7.45 15.45
C THR A 99 22.30 8.14 16.67
N LEU A 100 21.04 8.57 16.55
CA LEU A 100 20.53 9.73 17.29
C LEU A 100 20.55 9.41 18.79
N GLN A 101 21.55 9.98 19.47
CA GLN A 101 22.02 9.67 20.83
C GLN A 101 21.58 8.30 21.37
N THR A 102 22.46 7.29 21.22
CA THR A 102 22.38 5.94 21.84
C THR A 102 21.35 5.89 22.95
N THR A 103 20.18 5.30 22.66
CA THR A 103 18.95 5.53 23.42
C THR A 103 19.22 5.54 24.91
N LYS A 104 18.89 6.67 25.58
CA LYS A 104 18.83 6.71 27.05
C LYS A 104 18.10 5.46 27.49
N ASN A 105 18.76 4.63 28.32
CA ASN A 105 18.18 3.39 28.85
C ASN A 105 16.72 3.69 29.22
N SER A 106 15.81 3.03 28.52
CA SER A 106 14.39 3.11 28.81
C SER A 106 14.22 2.70 30.27
N ASP A 107 13.57 3.54 31.08
CA ASP A 107 13.54 3.41 32.55
C ASP A 107 12.48 2.37 32.96
N CYS A 108 12.68 1.15 32.45
CA CYS A 108 11.78 0.02 32.56
C CYS A 108 11.86 -0.55 33.98
N PHE A 109 10.73 -0.62 34.68
CA PHE A 109 10.63 -1.39 35.93
C PHE A 109 11.05 -2.85 35.72
N ARG A 110 10.71 -3.42 34.56
CA ARG A 110 11.28 -4.69 34.07
C ARG A 110 11.29 -4.74 32.55
N THR A 111 12.41 -5.23 32.01
CA THR A 111 12.60 -5.58 30.61
C THR A 111 12.39 -7.07 30.41
N ILE A 112 11.69 -7.45 29.34
CA ILE A 112 11.40 -8.83 28.94
C ILE A 112 11.96 -9.04 27.53
N PHE A 113 12.87 -10.01 27.39
CA PHE A 113 13.54 -10.30 26.13
C PHE A 113 12.82 -11.41 25.35
N VAL A 114 12.71 -11.23 24.04
CA VAL A 114 12.08 -12.20 23.12
C VAL A 114 13.06 -12.58 22.01
N GLN A 115 13.23 -13.88 21.75
CA GLN A 115 14.09 -14.40 20.69
C GLN A 115 13.56 -15.73 20.15
N ASP A 116 13.10 -15.82 18.90
CA ASP A 116 12.58 -17.10 18.39
C ASP A 116 13.67 -18.19 18.34
N SER A 117 14.87 -17.86 17.90
CA SER A 117 15.92 -18.85 17.60
C SER A 117 16.55 -19.55 18.82
N MET A 118 16.45 -18.96 20.02
CA MET A 118 17.02 -19.52 21.26
C MET A 118 16.09 -19.45 22.48
N GLY A 119 15.00 -18.70 22.39
CA GLY A 119 14.06 -18.50 23.48
C GLY A 119 13.11 -19.66 23.71
N ASN A 120 12.51 -19.68 24.89
CA ASN A 120 11.52 -20.68 25.29
C ASN A 120 10.44 -20.00 26.14
N ASP A 121 9.17 -20.26 25.85
CA ASP A 121 8.04 -19.64 26.55
C ASP A 121 7.83 -20.16 27.99
N LEU A 122 8.66 -21.10 28.43
CA LEU A 122 8.82 -21.52 29.83
C LEU A 122 9.96 -20.78 30.58
N PHE A 123 10.60 -19.79 29.96
CA PHE A 123 11.64 -18.97 30.59
C PHE A 123 11.09 -17.71 31.25
N ASP A 124 11.96 -16.99 31.98
CA ASP A 124 11.61 -15.81 32.78
C ASP A 124 11.72 -14.48 31.98
N GLY A 125 12.11 -14.54 30.70
CA GLY A 125 12.26 -13.38 29.83
C GLY A 125 13.50 -12.53 30.15
N THR A 126 14.51 -13.09 30.84
CA THR A 126 15.82 -12.43 31.01
C THR A 126 16.64 -12.48 29.71
N LEU A 127 17.73 -11.69 29.64
CA LEU A 127 18.58 -11.63 28.43
C LEU A 127 19.23 -12.99 28.10
N ASP A 128 19.60 -13.76 29.12
CA ASP A 128 20.19 -15.10 28.99
C ASP A 128 19.14 -16.20 28.82
N ARG A 129 17.88 -15.92 29.20
CA ARG A 129 16.73 -16.84 29.09
C ARG A 129 15.52 -16.12 28.48
N PRO A 130 15.59 -15.70 27.20
CA PRO A 130 14.51 -14.98 26.55
C PRO A 130 13.28 -15.88 26.31
N LEU A 131 12.11 -15.25 26.25
CA LEU A 131 10.89 -15.91 25.76
C LEU A 131 11.01 -16.17 24.26
N LYS A 132 10.22 -17.10 23.71
CA LYS A 132 10.20 -17.37 22.26
C LYS A 132 9.20 -16.46 21.55
N THR A 133 8.02 -16.24 22.14
CA THR A 133 6.89 -15.52 21.51
C THR A 133 6.56 -14.17 22.14
N ILE A 134 6.03 -13.25 21.32
CA ILE A 134 5.59 -11.92 21.76
C ILE A 134 4.27 -12.00 22.56
N PRO A 135 3.27 -12.84 22.20
CA PRO A 135 2.09 -13.08 23.05
C PRO A 135 2.41 -13.58 24.47
N VAL A 136 3.44 -14.40 24.67
CA VAL A 136 3.85 -14.82 26.02
C VAL A 136 4.57 -13.69 26.75
N ALA A 137 5.36 -12.86 26.06
CA ALA A 137 5.93 -11.64 26.65
C ALA A 137 4.85 -10.65 27.11
N LEU A 138 3.78 -10.46 26.32
CA LEU A 138 2.61 -9.67 26.72
C LEU A 138 1.83 -10.32 27.89
N SER A 139 1.78 -11.66 27.94
CA SER A 139 1.17 -12.35 29.10
C SER A 139 1.99 -12.11 30.37
N LEU A 140 3.33 -12.06 30.25
CA LEU A 140 4.22 -11.74 31.37
C LEU A 140 4.14 -10.27 31.79
N THR A 141 4.05 -9.30 30.87
CA THR A 141 3.84 -7.88 31.24
C THR A 141 2.52 -7.67 31.97
N ARG A 142 1.42 -8.26 31.46
CA ARG A 142 0.09 -8.21 32.10
C ARG A 142 0.12 -8.80 33.51
N ASN A 143 0.79 -9.94 33.71
CA ASN A 143 0.98 -10.54 35.04
C ASN A 143 1.79 -9.64 36.00
N LEU A 144 2.80 -8.93 35.50
CA LEU A 144 3.56 -7.96 36.32
C LEU A 144 2.70 -6.75 36.73
N ARG A 145 1.81 -6.26 35.86
CA ARG A 145 0.85 -5.19 36.24
C ARG A 145 -0.13 -5.63 37.32
N LEU A 146 -0.61 -6.87 37.28
CA LEU A 146 -1.45 -7.42 38.35
C LEU A 146 -0.72 -7.50 39.71
N ALA A 147 0.61 -7.62 39.71
CA ALA A 147 1.42 -7.68 40.93
C ALA A 147 1.95 -6.30 41.42
N HIS A 148 2.10 -5.32 40.52
CA HIS A 148 2.80 -4.06 40.79
C HIS A 148 2.02 -2.78 40.43
N GLY A 149 0.80 -2.90 39.90
CA GLY A 149 -0.04 -1.78 39.45
C GLY A 149 0.14 -1.43 37.97
N ASN A 150 -0.71 -0.53 37.46
CA ASN A 150 -0.71 -0.17 36.04
C ASN A 150 0.32 0.90 35.66
N GLU A 151 0.76 1.72 36.62
CA GLU A 151 1.67 2.86 36.40
C GLU A 151 3.12 2.47 36.06
N ILE A 152 3.53 1.22 36.30
CA ILE A 152 4.91 0.79 36.01
C ILE A 152 5.19 0.78 34.50
N GLN A 153 6.30 1.38 34.07
CA GLN A 153 6.75 1.25 32.68
C GLN A 153 7.40 -0.12 32.48
N LEU A 154 6.91 -0.88 31.50
CA LEU A 154 7.44 -2.18 31.12
C LEU A 154 7.99 -2.13 29.69
N CYS A 155 8.91 -3.03 29.36
CA CYS A 155 9.57 -3.05 28.06
C CYS A 155 9.68 -4.48 27.51
N ILE A 156 9.26 -4.69 26.27
CA ILE A 156 9.48 -5.92 25.50
C ILE A 156 10.57 -5.61 24.48
N VAL A 157 11.72 -6.29 24.61
CA VAL A 157 12.91 -6.06 23.79
C VAL A 157 13.18 -7.29 22.93
N ILE A 158 13.01 -7.13 21.63
CA ILE A 158 13.03 -8.22 20.65
C ILE A 158 14.44 -8.36 20.09
N ARG A 159 14.97 -9.58 20.09
CA ARG A 159 16.27 -9.94 19.51
C ARG A 159 16.18 -10.13 18.00
N GLY A 160 17.28 -9.85 17.30
CA GLY A 160 17.34 -9.85 15.83
C GLY A 160 16.90 -11.16 15.19
N GLY A 161 16.12 -11.06 14.12
CA GLY A 161 15.50 -12.19 13.42
C GLY A 161 14.21 -11.81 12.69
N THR A 162 13.62 -12.78 11.99
CA THR A 162 12.32 -12.63 11.31
C THR A 162 11.24 -13.38 12.06
N TYR A 163 10.15 -12.69 12.35
CA TYR A 163 9.00 -13.16 13.11
C TYR A 163 7.78 -13.15 12.19
N TYR A 164 7.39 -14.33 11.70
CA TYR A 164 6.26 -14.51 10.78
C TYR A 164 4.94 -14.58 11.54
N LEU A 165 4.19 -13.48 11.56
CA LEU A 165 2.94 -13.33 12.33
C LEU A 165 1.71 -13.96 11.64
N GLY A 166 1.90 -14.81 10.62
CA GLY A 166 0.82 -15.41 9.84
C GLY A 166 -0.24 -16.19 10.64
N THR A 167 -1.36 -16.53 10.00
CA THR A 167 -2.56 -17.07 10.68
C THR A 167 -2.42 -18.48 11.26
N ASN A 168 -1.29 -19.17 11.04
CA ASN A 168 -1.01 -20.50 11.59
C ASN A 168 0.48 -20.61 11.93
N ALA A 169 0.80 -21.23 13.08
CA ALA A 169 2.16 -21.59 13.43
C ALA A 169 2.79 -22.54 12.41
N THR A 170 4.12 -22.55 12.36
CA THR A 170 4.92 -23.46 11.51
C THR A 170 6.14 -23.96 12.28
N THR A 171 6.86 -24.94 11.72
CA THR A 171 8.19 -25.34 12.24
C THR A 171 9.20 -24.19 12.32
N ASN A 172 8.98 -23.11 11.54
CA ASN A 172 9.81 -21.90 11.51
C ASN A 172 9.03 -20.63 11.94
N SER A 173 7.89 -20.76 12.62
CA SER A 173 7.25 -19.64 13.30
C SER A 173 6.41 -20.10 14.48
N SER A 174 6.78 -19.61 15.66
CA SER A 174 6.05 -19.75 16.91
C SER A 174 4.96 -18.68 17.12
N GLN A 175 5.02 -17.59 16.36
CA GLN A 175 4.11 -16.45 16.47
C GLN A 175 2.84 -16.73 15.66
N ILE A 176 1.67 -16.26 16.14
CA ILE A 176 0.40 -16.40 15.43
C ILE A 176 -0.41 -15.11 15.55
N GLY A 177 -0.75 -14.51 14.41
CA GLY A 177 -1.62 -13.35 14.32
C GLY A 177 -0.99 -12.02 14.78
N ALA A 178 -1.80 -10.96 14.70
CA ALA A 178 -1.39 -9.61 15.07
C ALA A 178 -1.13 -9.46 16.58
N ILE A 179 -0.13 -8.66 16.92
CA ILE A 179 0.20 -8.26 18.29
C ILE A 179 -0.90 -7.32 18.80
N SER A 180 -1.85 -7.89 19.56
CA SER A 180 -3.01 -7.16 20.07
C SER A 180 -2.73 -6.57 21.45
N LEU A 181 -2.71 -5.24 21.51
CA LEU A 181 -2.54 -4.43 22.72
C LEU A 181 -3.88 -3.81 23.13
N THR A 182 -4.25 -3.94 24.39
CA THR A 182 -5.47 -3.35 24.97
C THR A 182 -5.11 -2.38 26.10
N SER A 183 -6.10 -1.80 26.79
CA SER A 183 -5.88 -0.93 27.95
C SER A 183 -4.99 -1.58 29.03
N ASN A 184 -4.98 -2.92 29.13
CA ASN A 184 -4.10 -3.69 30.03
C ASN A 184 -2.61 -3.66 29.65
N ASP A 185 -2.26 -3.19 28.45
CA ASP A 185 -0.87 -3.13 27.95
C ASP A 185 -0.27 -1.72 28.03
N SER A 186 -1.05 -0.72 28.46
CA SER A 186 -0.63 0.68 28.64
C SER A 186 0.65 0.83 29.48
N ASN A 187 1.45 1.89 29.29
CA ASN A 187 2.79 2.07 29.87
C ASN A 187 3.80 1.00 29.40
N LEU A 188 3.93 0.79 28.07
CA LEU A 188 4.76 -0.26 27.45
C LEU A 188 5.62 0.26 26.30
N ILE A 189 6.90 -0.11 26.30
CA ILE A 189 7.78 0.00 25.12
C ILE A 189 7.88 -1.36 24.45
N ILE A 190 7.79 -1.40 23.12
CA ILE A 190 8.16 -2.53 22.27
C ILE A 190 9.28 -2.06 21.35
N GLU A 191 10.48 -2.61 21.52
CA GLU A 191 11.68 -2.18 20.79
C GLU A 191 12.58 -3.34 20.38
N ASN A 192 13.50 -3.10 19.45
CA ASN A 192 14.57 -4.04 19.11
C ASN A 192 15.73 -3.96 20.12
N TYR A 193 16.58 -4.98 20.16
CA TYR A 193 17.78 -4.96 21.01
C TYR A 193 18.92 -4.17 20.34
N LYS A 194 19.10 -2.90 20.76
CA LYS A 194 20.14 -1.99 20.22
C LYS A 194 19.96 -1.81 18.71
N ASP A 195 20.97 -2.18 17.91
CA ASP A 195 20.95 -2.12 16.44
C ASP A 195 20.56 -3.48 15.79
N GLU A 196 20.09 -4.46 16.57
CA GLU A 196 19.69 -5.76 16.00
C GLU A 196 18.47 -5.65 15.09
N ARG A 197 18.56 -6.19 13.88
CA ARG A 197 17.50 -6.13 12.87
C ARG A 197 16.32 -7.06 13.24
N VAL A 198 15.23 -6.50 13.74
CA VAL A 198 13.97 -7.21 14.02
C VAL A 198 13.00 -7.00 12.87
N ILE A 199 12.50 -8.09 12.28
CA ILE A 199 11.56 -8.06 11.16
C ILE A 199 10.25 -8.73 11.60
N LEU A 200 9.15 -7.98 11.63
CA LEU A 200 7.80 -8.49 11.80
C LEU A 200 7.17 -8.64 10.41
N SER A 201 6.92 -9.88 10.02
CA SER A 201 6.35 -10.24 8.71
C SER A 201 4.88 -10.59 8.84
N GLY A 202 4.04 -10.05 7.96
CA GLY A 202 2.63 -10.42 7.82
C GLY A 202 2.38 -11.71 7.04
N GLY A 203 3.44 -12.40 6.64
CA GLY A 203 3.37 -13.61 5.85
C GLY A 203 3.68 -14.90 6.60
N ILE A 204 3.91 -15.96 5.82
CA ILE A 204 4.28 -17.29 6.26
C ILE A 204 5.38 -17.84 5.33
N LEU A 205 6.51 -18.26 5.91
CA LEU A 205 7.64 -18.82 5.17
C LEU A 205 7.24 -20.15 4.50
N LEU A 206 7.42 -20.24 3.18
CA LEU A 206 7.01 -21.39 2.39
C LEU A 206 8.18 -22.37 2.19
N GLN A 207 8.05 -23.58 2.76
CA GLN A 207 8.93 -24.71 2.45
C GLN A 207 8.40 -25.45 1.22
N LEU A 208 8.93 -25.11 0.03
CA LEU A 208 8.42 -25.56 -1.25
C LEU A 208 9.30 -26.63 -1.91
N GLN A 209 8.68 -27.70 -2.40
CA GLN A 209 9.33 -28.71 -3.23
C GLN A 209 9.00 -28.43 -4.70
N TRP A 210 9.92 -27.72 -5.37
CA TRP A 210 9.75 -27.26 -6.75
C TRP A 210 9.98 -28.37 -7.77
N SER A 211 9.11 -28.42 -8.78
CA SER A 211 9.19 -29.31 -9.94
C SER A 211 8.92 -28.55 -11.23
N VAL A 212 9.46 -29.03 -12.36
CA VAL A 212 9.14 -28.43 -13.67
C VAL A 212 7.68 -28.69 -14.01
N TYR A 213 6.93 -27.65 -14.37
CA TYR A 213 5.60 -27.77 -14.95
C TYR A 213 5.66 -27.81 -16.49
N LYS A 214 6.25 -26.78 -17.10
CA LYS A 214 6.25 -26.58 -18.56
C LYS A 214 7.40 -25.65 -18.99
N LYS A 215 7.95 -25.85 -20.19
CA LYS A 215 8.81 -24.84 -20.85
C LYS A 215 7.95 -23.92 -21.74
N THR A 216 8.20 -22.61 -21.69
CA THR A 216 7.46 -21.64 -22.51
C THR A 216 8.03 -21.57 -23.92
N SER A 217 7.23 -21.03 -24.86
CA SER A 217 7.70 -20.67 -26.21
C SER A 217 8.77 -19.57 -26.18
N THR A 218 8.77 -18.73 -25.14
CA THR A 218 9.78 -17.70 -24.85
C THR A 218 11.11 -18.26 -24.30
N GLY A 219 11.24 -19.59 -24.15
CA GLY A 219 12.45 -20.25 -23.67
C GLY A 219 12.59 -20.35 -22.14
N GLY A 220 11.66 -19.76 -21.40
CA GLY A 220 11.56 -19.87 -19.94
C GLY A 220 11.06 -21.25 -19.48
N THR A 221 11.05 -21.46 -18.17
CA THR A 221 10.51 -22.67 -17.54
C THR A 221 9.61 -22.28 -16.39
N ILE A 222 8.34 -22.64 -16.47
CA ILE A 222 7.38 -22.54 -15.36
C ILE A 222 7.65 -23.71 -14.41
N MET A 223 7.95 -23.37 -13.16
CA MET A 223 8.09 -24.27 -12.03
C MET A 223 6.77 -24.32 -11.25
N LYS A 224 6.51 -25.42 -10.55
CA LYS A 224 5.37 -25.57 -9.64
C LYS A 224 5.75 -26.22 -8.31
N ALA A 225 5.05 -25.85 -7.25
CA ALA A 225 5.11 -26.48 -5.93
C ALA A 225 3.72 -26.54 -5.29
N LEU A 226 3.46 -27.56 -4.49
CA LEU A 226 2.23 -27.64 -3.68
C LEU A 226 2.40 -26.77 -2.42
N LEU A 227 1.40 -25.95 -2.08
CA LEU A 227 1.44 -25.16 -0.85
C LEU A 227 1.23 -26.02 0.40
N PRO A 228 1.96 -25.76 1.50
CA PRO A 228 1.68 -26.35 2.80
C PRO A 228 0.23 -26.13 3.28
N PRO A 229 -0.37 -27.11 3.98
CA PRO A 229 -1.81 -27.09 4.28
C PRO A 229 -2.24 -25.95 5.23
N ASN A 230 -1.29 -25.43 6.01
CA ASN A 230 -1.43 -24.31 6.94
C ASN A 230 -1.39 -22.91 6.26
N VAL A 231 -1.13 -22.81 4.95
CA VAL A 231 -1.25 -21.53 4.22
C VAL A 231 -2.72 -21.23 3.94
N LYS A 232 -3.26 -20.17 4.55
CA LYS A 232 -4.67 -19.78 4.41
C LYS A 232 -4.91 -19.06 3.07
N LEU A 233 -5.54 -19.75 2.13
CA LEU A 233 -5.69 -19.32 0.73
C LEU A 233 -6.57 -18.08 0.53
N SER A 234 -7.43 -17.73 1.49
CA SER A 234 -8.26 -16.51 1.44
C SER A 234 -7.44 -15.23 1.63
N ASP A 235 -6.35 -15.29 2.41
CA ASP A 235 -5.54 -14.13 2.79
C ASP A 235 -4.16 -14.12 2.12
N PHE A 236 -3.76 -15.24 1.49
CA PHE A 236 -2.69 -15.25 0.48
C PHE A 236 -3.19 -14.57 -0.80
N ASN A 237 -2.74 -13.32 -0.96
CA ASN A 237 -3.02 -12.43 -2.08
C ASN A 237 -1.76 -11.73 -2.62
N GLU A 238 -0.63 -11.78 -1.90
CA GLU A 238 0.69 -11.32 -2.34
C GLU A 238 1.72 -12.44 -2.08
N LEU A 239 2.66 -12.62 -3.01
CA LEU A 239 3.84 -13.46 -2.81
C LEU A 239 5.06 -12.54 -2.69
N TYR A 240 5.92 -12.84 -1.73
CA TYR A 240 7.21 -12.18 -1.56
C TYR A 240 8.34 -13.17 -1.81
N ILE A 241 9.37 -12.74 -2.54
CA ILE A 241 10.52 -13.54 -2.97
C ILE A 241 11.81 -12.81 -2.58
N ASP A 242 12.69 -13.49 -1.86
CA ASP A 242 13.95 -12.95 -1.30
C ASP A 242 13.78 -11.54 -0.66
N GLY A 243 12.62 -11.30 -0.03
CA GLY A 243 12.27 -10.06 0.68
C GLY A 243 11.68 -8.93 -0.18
N ARG A 244 11.16 -9.21 -1.38
CA ARG A 244 10.48 -8.25 -2.28
C ARG A 244 9.16 -8.77 -2.80
N ARG A 245 8.17 -7.92 -3.09
CA ARG A 245 6.92 -8.34 -3.75
C ARG A 245 7.21 -8.91 -5.14
N ALA A 246 6.64 -10.08 -5.42
CA ALA A 246 6.77 -10.77 -6.69
C ALA A 246 5.64 -10.38 -7.66
N ILE A 247 5.95 -10.30 -8.95
CA ILE A 247 5.01 -9.89 -10.00
C ILE A 247 3.95 -10.99 -10.17
N VAL A 248 2.68 -10.71 -9.87
CA VAL A 248 1.60 -11.65 -10.21
C VAL A 248 1.43 -11.69 -11.73
N ALA A 249 1.25 -12.88 -12.30
CA ALA A 249 1.08 -13.13 -13.73
C ALA A 249 0.06 -12.16 -14.36
N LYS A 250 0.49 -11.37 -15.35
CA LYS A 250 -0.25 -10.18 -15.80
C LYS A 250 0.00 -9.80 -17.26
N TYR A 251 -0.97 -9.10 -17.85
CA TYR A 251 -0.84 -8.47 -19.16
C TYR A 251 -1.24 -6.97 -19.14
N PRO A 252 -0.42 -6.06 -19.71
CA PRO A 252 0.89 -6.31 -20.31
C PRO A 252 1.98 -6.62 -19.27
N ASN A 253 2.97 -7.39 -19.69
CA ASN A 253 4.13 -7.78 -18.89
C ASN A 253 4.95 -6.54 -18.44
N GLY A 254 5.76 -6.72 -17.41
CA GLY A 254 6.51 -5.65 -16.75
C GLY A 254 5.91 -5.25 -15.40
N ASP A 255 6.73 -4.64 -14.56
CA ASP A 255 6.44 -4.26 -13.18
C ASP A 255 6.02 -2.78 -13.06
N PRO A 256 4.73 -2.50 -12.78
CA PRO A 256 4.23 -1.16 -12.55
C PRO A 256 4.93 -0.41 -11.41
N ALA A 257 5.42 -1.12 -10.38
CA ALA A 257 5.95 -0.51 -9.15
C ALA A 257 7.35 0.05 -9.34
N THR A 258 8.22 -0.62 -10.09
CA THR A 258 9.62 -0.16 -10.31
C THR A 258 9.86 0.49 -11.67
N GLN A 259 9.07 0.19 -12.70
CA GLN A 259 9.24 0.79 -14.04
C GLN A 259 8.43 2.09 -14.18
N GLY A 260 7.23 2.15 -13.59
CA GLY A 260 6.37 3.33 -13.61
C GLY A 260 5.69 3.60 -14.96
N LEU A 261 4.66 4.45 -14.93
CA LEU A 261 3.70 4.65 -16.03
C LEU A 261 4.33 5.12 -17.36
N TYR A 262 5.47 5.82 -17.30
CA TYR A 262 6.14 6.42 -18.46
C TYR A 262 7.35 5.63 -18.96
N ALA A 263 7.61 4.43 -18.42
CA ALA A 263 8.57 3.52 -19.01
C ALA A 263 8.11 3.00 -20.38
N LYS A 264 9.08 2.53 -21.18
CA LYS A 264 8.87 1.89 -22.49
C LYS A 264 7.97 0.65 -22.41
N GLU A 265 8.14 -0.12 -21.34
CA GLU A 265 7.38 -1.31 -20.99
C GLU A 265 6.85 -1.09 -19.55
N PRO A 266 5.78 -0.30 -19.38
CA PRO A 266 5.36 0.19 -18.07
C PRO A 266 4.47 -0.80 -17.30
N GLY A 267 4.20 -1.97 -17.87
CA GLY A 267 3.23 -2.92 -17.33
C GLY A 267 1.77 -2.47 -17.44
N PHE A 268 1.46 -1.45 -18.26
CA PHE A 268 0.11 -0.91 -18.51
C PHE A 268 -0.25 -0.90 -20.00
N SER A 269 -1.49 -1.26 -20.31
CA SER A 269 -2.12 -1.08 -21.62
C SER A 269 -2.74 0.31 -21.73
N PHE A 270 -2.46 1.01 -22.82
CA PHE A 270 -3.06 2.30 -23.20
C PHE A 270 -4.12 2.10 -24.29
N ASP A 271 -4.55 0.85 -24.50
CA ASP A 271 -5.34 0.41 -25.64
C ASP A 271 -6.76 0.00 -25.26
N ALA A 272 -7.37 0.76 -24.35
CA ALA A 272 -8.81 0.84 -24.22
C ALA A 272 -9.38 1.54 -25.46
N GLU A 273 -10.42 0.96 -26.06
CA GLU A 273 -11.21 1.55 -27.14
C GLU A 273 -12.50 2.18 -26.59
N PHE A 274 -13.17 1.48 -25.65
CA PHE A 274 -14.41 1.94 -25.04
C PHE A 274 -14.55 1.46 -23.58
N TRP A 275 -15.04 2.32 -22.70
CA TRP A 275 -15.38 1.99 -21.31
C TRP A 275 -16.88 1.74 -21.16
N TRP A 276 -17.23 0.53 -20.70
CA TRP A 276 -18.63 0.12 -20.61
C TRP A 276 -19.36 0.91 -19.53
N GLN A 277 -20.53 1.45 -19.90
CA GLN A 277 -21.13 2.53 -19.11
C GLN A 277 -21.57 2.08 -17.72
N PRO A 278 -21.42 2.94 -16.68
CA PRO A 278 -21.86 2.64 -15.32
C PRO A 278 -23.37 2.41 -15.21
N GLU A 279 -23.79 1.51 -14.33
CA GLU A 279 -25.20 1.40 -13.91
C GLU A 279 -25.47 2.42 -12.80
N HIS A 280 -26.53 3.22 -12.96
CA HIS A 280 -26.88 4.26 -12.01
C HIS A 280 -27.86 3.74 -10.94
N ASN A 281 -27.33 3.05 -9.93
CA ASN A 281 -28.10 2.70 -8.75
C ASN A 281 -28.44 3.98 -7.96
N ARG A 282 -29.74 4.27 -7.81
CA ARG A 282 -30.20 5.42 -7.00
C ARG A 282 -30.08 5.08 -5.52
N SER A 283 -29.40 5.94 -4.79
CA SER A 283 -29.34 5.90 -3.32
C SER A 283 -30.59 6.55 -2.71
N GLN A 284 -30.86 6.28 -1.44
CA GLN A 284 -31.73 7.10 -0.63
C GLN A 284 -30.96 8.36 -0.22
N GLU A 285 -31.54 9.56 -0.36
CA GLU A 285 -30.82 10.81 -0.09
C GLU A 285 -31.30 11.47 1.20
N ILE A 286 -30.36 11.90 2.03
CA ILE A 286 -30.60 12.81 3.15
C ILE A 286 -30.03 14.17 2.76
N HIS A 287 -30.87 15.21 2.83
CA HIS A 287 -30.49 16.60 2.63
C HIS A 287 -30.80 17.37 3.91
N ILE A 288 -29.80 18.07 4.45
CA ILE A 288 -29.94 18.88 5.67
C ILE A 288 -29.96 20.35 5.26
N ALA A 289 -31.05 21.05 5.62
CA ALA A 289 -31.28 22.44 5.24
C ALA A 289 -30.34 23.43 5.95
N GLU A 290 -30.06 23.21 7.24
CA GLU A 290 -29.23 24.08 8.08
C GLU A 290 -28.25 23.24 8.92
N PRO A 291 -26.99 23.66 9.13
CA PRO A 291 -26.45 25.00 8.85
C PRO A 291 -26.03 25.23 7.38
N PHE A 292 -26.56 26.29 6.78
CA PHE A 292 -26.25 26.72 5.41
C PHE A 292 -24.93 27.51 5.34
N ARG A 293 -23.97 27.01 4.56
CA ARG A 293 -22.65 27.63 4.34
C ARG A 293 -22.64 28.48 3.07
N ASN A 294 -23.19 29.70 3.19
CA ASN A 294 -23.21 30.68 2.11
C ASN A 294 -21.81 30.93 1.51
N GLY A 295 -21.75 31.19 0.20
CA GLY A 295 -20.49 31.43 -0.54
C GLY A 295 -19.63 30.20 -0.80
N THR A 296 -20.00 29.00 -0.31
CA THR A 296 -19.24 27.76 -0.53
C THR A 296 -19.87 26.86 -1.59
N HIS A 297 -19.08 25.99 -2.22
CA HIS A 297 -19.57 24.96 -3.13
C HIS A 297 -20.37 23.85 -2.42
N PHE A 298 -20.07 23.62 -1.14
CA PHE A 298 -20.71 22.62 -0.28
C PHE A 298 -21.65 23.33 0.72
N SER A 299 -22.60 24.09 0.19
CA SER A 299 -23.42 25.03 0.96
C SER A 299 -24.47 24.37 1.86
N HIS A 300 -24.86 23.13 1.57
CA HIS A 300 -25.72 22.29 2.41
C HIS A 300 -25.03 20.93 2.62
N TYR A 301 -25.32 20.26 3.73
CA TYR A 301 -24.92 18.88 3.92
C TYR A 301 -25.89 17.93 3.21
N GLN A 302 -25.37 17.03 2.39
CA GLN A 302 -26.12 15.96 1.74
C GLN A 302 -25.36 14.64 1.82
N ILE A 303 -26.06 13.51 1.87
CA ILE A 303 -25.45 12.18 1.80
C ILE A 303 -26.39 11.18 1.13
N GLY A 304 -25.83 10.33 0.25
CA GLY A 304 -26.52 9.18 -0.32
C GLY A 304 -26.28 7.93 0.52
N LEU A 305 -27.34 7.19 0.83
CA LEU A 305 -27.34 5.94 1.58
C LEU A 305 -27.83 4.78 0.70
N ASN A 306 -27.17 3.63 0.77
CA ASN A 306 -27.41 2.45 -0.07
C ASN A 306 -27.33 2.79 -1.58
N GLY A 307 -27.83 1.91 -2.46
CA GLY A 307 -27.89 2.17 -3.90
C GLY A 307 -26.51 2.31 -4.52
N GLY A 308 -26.14 3.50 -4.98
CA GLY A 308 -24.79 3.80 -5.46
C GLY A 308 -23.74 3.71 -4.35
N ALA A 309 -24.11 4.04 -3.12
CA ALA A 309 -23.23 3.98 -1.95
C ALA A 309 -23.02 2.55 -1.40
N SER A 310 -23.76 1.54 -1.88
CA SER A 310 -23.67 0.16 -1.38
C SER A 310 -22.36 -0.58 -1.69
N VAL A 311 -21.41 0.06 -2.37
CA VAL A 311 -20.03 -0.45 -2.53
C VAL A 311 -19.10 -0.10 -1.36
N PHE A 312 -19.50 0.83 -0.49
CA PHE A 312 -18.74 1.29 0.66
C PHE A 312 -19.26 0.66 1.97
N ASN A 313 -18.43 0.66 3.02
CA ASN A 313 -18.83 0.24 4.37
C ASN A 313 -18.48 1.33 5.42
N PRO A 314 -19.48 1.95 6.09
CA PRO A 314 -20.93 1.82 5.86
C PRO A 314 -21.36 2.25 4.45
N PRO A 315 -22.54 1.82 3.98
CA PRO A 315 -23.04 2.08 2.62
C PRO A 315 -23.56 3.51 2.48
N SER A 316 -22.66 4.49 2.62
CA SER A 316 -22.95 5.92 2.66
C SER A 316 -21.85 6.73 1.97
N SER A 317 -22.21 7.66 1.09
CA SER A 317 -21.25 8.54 0.41
C SER A 317 -21.88 9.88 0.04
N PHE A 318 -21.13 10.97 0.21
CA PHE A 318 -21.50 12.31 -0.24
C PHE A 318 -21.76 12.34 -1.76
N TRP A 319 -20.92 11.64 -2.52
CA TRP A 319 -21.00 11.58 -3.99
C TRP A 319 -22.15 10.73 -4.49
N SER A 320 -22.84 9.97 -3.63
CA SER A 320 -23.87 9.02 -4.06
C SER A 320 -25.29 9.61 -4.13
N THR A 321 -25.46 10.93 -4.24
CA THR A 321 -26.77 11.58 -4.48
C THR A 321 -27.05 11.73 -5.97
N ALA A 322 -28.28 12.12 -6.36
CA ALA A 322 -28.64 12.37 -7.76
C ALA A 322 -28.07 13.69 -8.32
N ARG A 323 -27.65 14.63 -7.47
CA ARG A 323 -27.07 15.93 -7.84
C ARG A 323 -25.99 16.42 -6.83
N PRO A 324 -24.90 15.66 -6.63
CA PRO A 324 -23.78 16.13 -5.84
C PRO A 324 -23.11 17.32 -6.52
N TYR A 325 -22.38 18.14 -5.76
CA TYR A 325 -21.69 19.30 -6.34
C TYR A 325 -20.67 18.85 -7.40
N GLY A 326 -20.87 19.27 -8.66
CA GLY A 326 -20.11 18.75 -9.81
C GLY A 326 -20.85 17.72 -10.69
N ASN A 327 -22.13 17.45 -10.42
CA ASN A 327 -23.09 16.71 -11.27
C ASN A 327 -22.76 15.24 -11.62
N ASN A 328 -21.74 14.63 -11.01
CA ASN A 328 -21.50 13.18 -11.10
C ASN A 328 -21.84 12.50 -9.77
N ASN A 329 -22.93 11.72 -9.77
CA ASN A 329 -23.10 10.62 -8.82
C ASN A 329 -21.86 9.70 -8.88
N TYR A 330 -21.49 9.04 -7.78
CA TYR A 330 -20.45 8.00 -7.79
C TYR A 330 -20.73 6.98 -8.89
N VAL A 331 -19.81 6.90 -9.84
CA VAL A 331 -19.89 6.00 -11.00
C VAL A 331 -18.50 5.55 -11.40
N VAL A 332 -18.36 4.27 -11.70
CA VAL A 332 -17.13 3.63 -12.21
C VAL A 332 -17.49 2.76 -13.42
N PRO A 333 -16.58 2.59 -14.40
CA PRO A 333 -16.86 1.78 -15.58
C PRO A 333 -17.17 0.32 -15.18
N ARG A 334 -18.02 -0.36 -15.95
CA ARG A 334 -18.42 -1.77 -15.71
C ARG A 334 -17.73 -2.77 -16.63
N GLY A 335 -16.73 -2.32 -17.37
CA GLY A 335 -15.97 -3.13 -18.31
C GLY A 335 -15.14 -2.26 -19.24
N VAL A 336 -14.29 -2.92 -20.01
CA VAL A 336 -13.45 -2.30 -21.05
C VAL A 336 -13.54 -3.13 -22.31
N ILE A 337 -13.69 -2.47 -23.46
CA ILE A 337 -13.36 -3.03 -24.78
C ILE A 337 -11.96 -2.53 -25.10
N GLY A 338 -11.04 -3.47 -25.33
CA GLY A 338 -9.69 -3.15 -25.80
C GLY A 338 -9.60 -3.13 -27.33
N LYS A 339 -8.70 -2.30 -27.86
CA LYS A 339 -8.40 -2.24 -29.31
C LYS A 339 -7.85 -3.58 -29.82
N LEU A 340 -7.75 -3.74 -31.14
CA LEU A 340 -7.07 -4.88 -31.75
C LEU A 340 -5.66 -5.07 -31.15
N HIS A 341 -5.30 -6.32 -30.82
CA HIS A 341 -4.06 -6.74 -30.13
C HIS A 341 -3.86 -6.30 -28.66
N SER A 342 -4.75 -5.49 -28.06
CA SER A 342 -4.60 -5.00 -26.66
C SER A 342 -4.62 -6.08 -25.57
N LEU A 343 -5.17 -7.27 -25.88
CA LEU A 343 -5.32 -8.44 -25.00
C LEU A 343 -5.13 -9.70 -25.86
N PRO A 344 -3.89 -10.13 -26.14
CA PRO A 344 -3.61 -11.15 -27.15
C PRO A 344 -4.03 -12.56 -26.72
N HIS A 345 -3.87 -12.90 -25.44
CA HIS A 345 -4.10 -14.28 -24.95
C HIS A 345 -5.51 -14.50 -24.37
N MET A 346 -6.38 -13.47 -24.37
CA MET A 346 -7.74 -13.56 -23.79
C MET A 346 -8.65 -14.63 -24.43
N SER A 347 -8.35 -15.11 -25.63
CA SER A 347 -9.03 -16.27 -26.23
C SER A 347 -8.70 -17.60 -25.55
N ASN A 348 -7.64 -17.64 -24.75
CA ASN A 348 -7.05 -18.85 -24.19
C ASN A 348 -7.35 -19.00 -22.68
N TRP A 349 -7.81 -17.93 -22.01
CA TRP A 349 -8.05 -17.88 -20.57
C TRP A 349 -9.11 -18.92 -20.15
N THR A 350 -8.70 -19.95 -19.41
CA THR A 350 -9.61 -21.04 -18.99
C THR A 350 -10.41 -20.71 -17.73
N LYS A 351 -9.86 -19.89 -16.83
CA LYS A 351 -10.54 -19.40 -15.61
C LYS A 351 -10.47 -17.87 -15.50
N PRO A 352 -11.08 -17.09 -16.42
CA PRO A 352 -10.97 -15.63 -16.45
C PRO A 352 -11.44 -14.95 -15.15
N THR A 353 -12.35 -15.59 -14.40
CA THR A 353 -12.89 -15.10 -13.12
C THR A 353 -11.91 -15.18 -11.93
N THR A 354 -10.70 -15.74 -12.10
CA THR A 354 -9.62 -15.53 -11.11
C THR A 354 -8.96 -14.17 -11.24
N GLY A 355 -9.12 -13.52 -12.41
CA GLY A 355 -8.38 -12.31 -12.75
C GLY A 355 -8.90 -11.04 -12.10
N LEU A 356 -7.98 -10.09 -11.99
CA LEU A 356 -8.22 -8.71 -11.57
C LEU A 356 -7.94 -7.76 -12.74
N VAL A 357 -8.66 -6.64 -12.79
CA VAL A 357 -8.37 -5.51 -13.69
C VAL A 357 -8.02 -4.30 -12.83
N HIS A 358 -6.79 -3.82 -12.99
CA HIS A 358 -6.31 -2.60 -12.35
C HIS A 358 -6.41 -1.46 -13.37
N VAL A 359 -7.05 -0.36 -13.00
CA VAL A 359 -7.44 0.72 -13.92
C VAL A 359 -7.10 2.07 -13.29
N PHE A 360 -6.29 2.90 -13.93
CA PHE A 360 -6.14 4.30 -13.49
C PHE A 360 -7.44 5.08 -13.68
N HIS A 361 -7.68 6.08 -12.85
CA HIS A 361 -8.62 7.16 -13.19
C HIS A 361 -8.20 7.79 -14.53
N SER A 362 -9.13 8.21 -15.40
CA SER A 362 -8.77 8.79 -16.72
C SER A 362 -8.02 10.13 -16.66
N LEU A 363 -7.83 10.68 -15.46
CA LEU A 363 -7.03 11.87 -15.15
C LEU A 363 -5.87 11.57 -14.17
N TYR A 364 -5.48 10.30 -14.02
CA TYR A 364 -4.29 9.80 -13.32
C TYR A 364 -4.14 10.09 -11.82
N TRP A 365 -5.02 10.87 -11.19
CA TRP A 365 -4.94 11.20 -9.76
C TRP A 365 -5.39 10.08 -8.81
N GLY A 366 -6.08 9.06 -9.32
CA GLY A 366 -6.61 7.92 -8.56
C GLY A 366 -6.58 6.63 -9.38
N SER A 367 -7.00 5.52 -8.79
CA SER A 367 -7.06 4.21 -9.47
C SER A 367 -8.07 3.26 -8.82
N TRP A 368 -8.50 2.27 -9.58
CA TRP A 368 -9.47 1.25 -9.20
C TRP A 368 -8.92 -0.16 -9.41
N VAL A 369 -9.43 -1.10 -8.62
CA VAL A 369 -9.24 -2.54 -8.85
C VAL A 369 -10.61 -3.23 -8.90
N PHE A 370 -10.80 -4.09 -9.90
CA PHE A 370 -12.01 -4.88 -10.11
C PHE A 370 -11.71 -6.37 -10.27
N GLU A 371 -12.59 -7.22 -9.75
CA GLU A 371 -12.68 -8.64 -10.10
C GLU A 371 -13.21 -8.80 -11.54
N ILE A 372 -12.78 -9.81 -12.31
CA ILE A 372 -13.33 -10.09 -13.65
C ILE A 372 -14.63 -10.90 -13.51
N ALA A 373 -15.74 -10.37 -14.03
CA ALA A 373 -17.03 -11.05 -14.06
C ALA A 373 -17.22 -11.93 -15.31
N SER A 374 -16.84 -11.44 -16.49
CA SER A 374 -16.87 -12.21 -17.74
C SER A 374 -15.90 -11.64 -18.78
N VAL A 375 -15.61 -12.42 -19.82
CA VAL A 375 -14.82 -12.01 -20.99
C VAL A 375 -15.51 -12.43 -22.28
N HIS A 376 -15.33 -11.64 -23.34
CA HIS A 376 -15.89 -11.90 -24.66
C HIS A 376 -14.75 -11.76 -25.71
N PRO A 377 -13.97 -12.83 -25.97
CA PRO A 377 -12.72 -12.73 -26.73
C PRO A 377 -12.84 -12.26 -28.19
N MET A 378 -14.02 -12.42 -28.80
CA MET A 378 -14.33 -11.88 -30.13
C MET A 378 -14.54 -10.36 -30.11
N GLU A 379 -15.21 -9.84 -29.08
CA GLU A 379 -15.58 -8.43 -28.92
C GLU A 379 -14.51 -7.61 -28.14
N LYS A 380 -13.38 -8.26 -27.79
CA LYS A 380 -12.31 -7.71 -26.94
C LYS A 380 -12.79 -7.08 -25.62
N ARG A 381 -13.93 -7.54 -25.10
CA ARG A 381 -14.58 -7.02 -23.91
C ARG A 381 -14.24 -7.83 -22.66
N ILE A 382 -13.85 -7.14 -21.58
CA ILE A 382 -13.89 -7.64 -20.21
C ILE A 382 -15.02 -6.93 -19.48
N MET A 383 -15.85 -7.67 -18.74
CA MET A 383 -16.85 -7.13 -17.81
C MET A 383 -16.34 -7.19 -16.37
N PHE A 384 -16.57 -6.13 -15.62
CA PHE A 384 -16.09 -5.99 -14.24
C PHE A 384 -17.14 -6.46 -13.23
N GLY A 385 -16.67 -7.14 -12.19
CA GLY A 385 -17.45 -7.57 -11.04
C GLY A 385 -17.32 -6.57 -9.89
N ARG A 386 -17.01 -7.07 -8.69
CA ARG A 386 -16.82 -6.26 -7.48
C ARG A 386 -15.51 -5.47 -7.56
N GLY A 387 -15.56 -4.19 -7.18
CA GLY A 387 -14.40 -3.28 -7.25
C GLY A 387 -14.79 -1.80 -7.32
N GLY A 388 -13.82 -0.95 -7.69
CA GLY A 388 -14.01 0.49 -7.95
C GLY A 388 -14.08 1.40 -6.73
N PHE A 389 -14.35 0.85 -5.55
CA PHE A 389 -14.56 1.59 -4.29
C PHE A 389 -13.29 2.21 -3.67
N GLN A 390 -12.17 2.22 -4.39
CA GLN A 390 -10.91 2.86 -3.96
C GLN A 390 -10.91 4.39 -4.18
N GLU A 391 -11.93 4.94 -4.83
CA GLU A 391 -12.26 6.37 -4.85
C GLU A 391 -13.69 6.58 -4.33
N ALA A 392 -13.97 7.75 -3.75
CA ALA A 392 -15.32 8.11 -3.29
C ALA A 392 -16.18 8.72 -4.40
N ARG A 393 -15.55 9.37 -5.38
CA ARG A 393 -16.22 10.09 -6.48
C ARG A 393 -16.32 9.28 -7.76
N GLY A 394 -15.25 8.57 -8.14
CA GLY A 394 -15.19 7.79 -9.37
C GLY A 394 -15.33 8.64 -10.66
N HIS A 395 -15.25 7.96 -11.81
CA HIS A 395 -15.51 8.57 -13.12
C HIS A 395 -15.96 7.52 -14.15
N ARG A 396 -16.68 7.96 -15.19
CA ARG A 396 -17.28 7.08 -16.22
C ARG A 396 -16.26 6.40 -17.15
N PHE A 397 -15.01 6.88 -17.15
CA PHE A 397 -13.95 6.44 -18.05
C PHE A 397 -12.69 6.17 -17.24
N GLY A 398 -11.99 5.08 -17.58
CA GLY A 398 -10.66 4.76 -17.06
C GLY A 398 -9.53 5.33 -17.93
N GLY A 399 -8.33 5.35 -17.35
CA GLY A 399 -7.06 5.57 -18.01
C GLY A 399 -6.37 4.23 -18.38
N PRO A 400 -5.04 4.17 -18.38
CA PRO A 400 -4.31 2.93 -18.63
C PRO A 400 -4.64 1.84 -17.61
N PHE A 401 -4.60 0.58 -18.05
CA PHE A 401 -5.04 -0.57 -17.26
C PHE A 401 -4.14 -1.79 -17.47
N TYR A 402 -4.20 -2.76 -16.57
CA TYR A 402 -3.67 -4.11 -16.79
C TYR A 402 -4.58 -5.16 -16.21
N VAL A 403 -4.46 -6.38 -16.73
CA VAL A 403 -5.11 -7.58 -16.18
C VAL A 403 -4.06 -8.39 -15.42
N ALA A 404 -4.42 -8.94 -14.27
CA ALA A 404 -3.54 -9.70 -13.39
C ALA A 404 -4.23 -10.96 -12.84
N ASN A 405 -3.44 -11.90 -12.30
CA ASN A 405 -3.91 -13.16 -11.71
C ASN A 405 -4.69 -14.05 -12.70
N ILE A 406 -4.15 -14.20 -13.91
CA ILE A 406 -4.59 -15.15 -14.93
C ILE A 406 -3.44 -16.13 -15.21
N PHE A 407 -3.72 -17.44 -15.23
CA PHE A 407 -2.67 -18.45 -15.41
C PHE A 407 -2.05 -18.43 -16.81
N GLU A 408 -2.84 -18.13 -17.83
CA GLU A 408 -2.38 -18.07 -19.22
C GLU A 408 -1.56 -16.81 -19.53
N GLU A 409 -1.49 -15.84 -18.62
CA GLU A 409 -0.59 -14.68 -18.66
C GLU A 409 0.66 -14.90 -17.77
N LEU A 410 0.96 -16.14 -17.34
CA LEU A 410 2.23 -16.51 -16.71
C LEU A 410 3.25 -16.86 -17.82
N ASP A 411 3.81 -15.84 -18.48
CA ASP A 411 4.76 -16.03 -19.59
C ASP A 411 6.06 -15.22 -19.51
N SER A 412 6.18 -14.32 -18.52
CA SER A 412 7.36 -13.50 -18.26
C SER A 412 8.23 -14.05 -17.11
N PRO A 413 9.56 -13.85 -17.14
CA PRO A 413 10.41 -14.12 -15.99
C PRO A 413 10.02 -13.31 -14.75
N ASN A 414 10.18 -13.94 -13.58
CA ASN A 414 9.83 -13.49 -12.23
C ASN A 414 8.32 -13.37 -11.93
N GLU A 415 7.44 -13.86 -12.80
CA GLU A 415 6.01 -13.93 -12.53
C GLU A 415 5.58 -15.16 -11.71
N TRP A 416 4.49 -15.02 -10.95
CA TRP A 416 3.84 -16.11 -10.20
C TRP A 416 2.33 -16.17 -10.40
N PHE A 417 1.75 -17.36 -10.21
CA PHE A 417 0.30 -17.59 -10.16
C PHE A 417 -0.04 -18.65 -9.11
N LEU A 418 -1.17 -18.50 -8.41
CA LEU A 418 -1.67 -19.50 -7.47
C LEU A 418 -3.00 -20.09 -7.91
N ASP A 419 -2.99 -21.37 -8.31
CA ASP A 419 -4.22 -22.14 -8.43
C ASP A 419 -4.72 -22.53 -7.03
N LYS A 420 -5.73 -21.79 -6.54
CA LYS A 420 -6.31 -22.00 -5.22
C LYS A 420 -7.10 -23.32 -5.13
N ASP A 421 -7.56 -23.89 -6.24
CA ASP A 421 -8.31 -25.15 -6.26
C ASP A 421 -7.39 -26.36 -6.01
N SER A 422 -6.24 -26.43 -6.71
CA SER A 422 -5.24 -27.48 -6.50
C SER A 422 -4.21 -27.16 -5.40
N ARG A 423 -4.25 -25.93 -4.84
CA ARG A 423 -3.22 -25.35 -3.94
C ARG A 423 -1.82 -25.32 -4.56
N THR A 424 -1.72 -25.27 -5.89
CA THR A 424 -0.44 -25.26 -6.61
C THR A 424 0.02 -23.82 -6.86
N LEU A 425 1.18 -23.48 -6.29
CA LEU A 425 1.90 -22.25 -6.64
C LEU A 425 2.75 -22.52 -7.88
N TYR A 426 2.63 -21.66 -8.88
CA TYR A 426 3.43 -21.62 -10.09
C TYR A 426 4.32 -20.38 -10.08
N PHE A 427 5.55 -20.51 -10.59
CA PHE A 427 6.52 -19.41 -10.68
C PHE A 427 7.45 -19.63 -11.88
N MET A 428 7.79 -18.57 -12.60
CA MET A 428 8.73 -18.61 -13.72
C MET A 428 10.06 -17.90 -13.35
N PRO A 429 11.09 -18.60 -12.84
CA PRO A 429 12.37 -17.98 -12.49
C PRO A 429 13.06 -17.33 -13.69
N ASN A 430 13.67 -16.16 -13.48
CA ASN A 430 14.69 -15.62 -14.39
C ASN A 430 16.02 -16.36 -14.23
N GLY A 431 16.11 -17.57 -14.80
CA GLY A 431 17.29 -18.41 -14.72
C GLY A 431 17.29 -19.31 -13.48
N THR A 432 18.05 -18.94 -12.45
CA THR A 432 18.15 -19.70 -11.20
C THR A 432 16.94 -19.49 -10.30
N MET A 433 16.55 -20.52 -9.54
CA MET A 433 15.50 -20.40 -8.53
C MET A 433 15.92 -19.47 -7.37
N PRO A 434 15.05 -18.56 -6.91
CA PRO A 434 15.18 -17.84 -5.64
C PRO A 434 15.23 -18.75 -4.42
N ASN A 435 15.63 -18.22 -3.27
CA ASN A 435 15.85 -19.02 -2.05
C ASN A 435 14.66 -18.96 -1.08
N VAL A 436 14.13 -17.77 -0.84
CA VAL A 436 13.11 -17.50 0.17
C VAL A 436 11.80 -17.12 -0.52
N PHE A 437 10.72 -17.82 -0.17
CA PHE A 437 9.36 -17.56 -0.62
C PHE A 437 8.47 -17.35 0.61
N VAL A 438 7.69 -16.26 0.64
CA VAL A 438 6.77 -15.93 1.73
C VAL A 438 5.39 -15.60 1.14
N ALA A 439 4.34 -16.29 1.59
CA ALA A 439 2.96 -15.93 1.25
C ALA A 439 2.39 -14.93 2.25
N SER A 440 1.68 -13.90 1.79
CA SER A 440 0.95 -13.01 2.70
C SER A 440 -0.13 -13.74 3.50
N GLN A 441 -0.39 -13.34 4.74
CA GLN A 441 -1.42 -13.95 5.61
C GLN A 441 -2.23 -12.95 6.44
N ILE A 442 -1.67 -11.81 6.86
CA ILE A 442 -2.40 -10.75 7.59
C ILE A 442 -2.00 -9.34 7.11
N SER A 443 -2.94 -8.39 7.20
CA SER A 443 -2.77 -6.99 6.79
C SER A 443 -2.44 -6.01 7.93
N CYS A 444 -2.49 -6.48 9.19
CA CYS A 444 -2.22 -5.73 10.42
C CYS A 444 -1.28 -6.55 11.30
N LEU A 445 -0.21 -5.93 11.83
CA LEU A 445 0.84 -6.59 12.61
C LEU A 445 0.80 -6.18 14.09
N ILE A 446 0.44 -4.92 14.38
CA ILE A 446 0.19 -4.44 15.75
C ILE A 446 -1.15 -3.69 15.78
N SER A 447 -2.03 -4.04 16.71
CA SER A 447 -3.33 -3.39 16.90
C SER A 447 -3.44 -2.88 18.34
N LEU A 448 -3.49 -1.57 18.52
CA LEU A 448 -3.85 -0.93 19.78
C LEU A 448 -5.34 -0.63 19.79
N ARG A 449 -6.07 -1.21 20.73
CA ARG A 449 -7.52 -1.03 20.89
C ARG A 449 -7.90 -0.81 22.35
N GLY A 450 -8.20 0.44 22.71
CA GLY A 450 -8.81 0.77 23.98
C GLY A 450 -10.28 0.33 24.02
N ASN A 451 -10.78 -0.01 25.20
CA ASN A 451 -12.17 -0.48 25.36
C ASN A 451 -13.17 0.65 25.04
N SER A 452 -12.79 1.89 25.37
CA SER A 452 -13.58 3.11 25.13
C SER A 452 -12.66 4.34 25.11
N ILE A 453 -13.24 5.51 24.87
CA ILE A 453 -12.55 6.82 25.00
C ILE A 453 -12.08 7.05 26.45
N GLN A 454 -12.79 6.47 27.42
CA GLN A 454 -12.51 6.56 28.85
C GLN A 454 -11.51 5.49 29.33
N GLU A 455 -11.33 4.40 28.56
CA GLU A 455 -10.37 3.31 28.81
C GLU A 455 -9.43 3.12 27.60
N PRO A 456 -8.61 4.14 27.23
CA PRO A 456 -7.71 4.05 26.09
C PRO A 456 -6.48 3.19 26.39
N VAL A 457 -5.88 2.60 25.35
CA VAL A 457 -4.48 2.16 25.44
C VAL A 457 -3.61 3.41 25.56
N ASN A 458 -2.80 3.53 26.60
CA ASN A 458 -2.05 4.75 26.85
C ASN A 458 -0.55 4.55 27.08
N ASN A 459 0.26 5.56 26.74
CA ASN A 459 1.71 5.57 26.90
C ASN A 459 2.39 4.32 26.29
N ILE A 460 2.28 4.18 24.97
CA ILE A 460 2.91 3.10 24.20
C ILE A 460 4.02 3.67 23.32
N SER A 461 5.18 3.00 23.27
CA SER A 461 6.24 3.28 22.30
C SER A 461 6.54 2.02 21.45
N ILE A 462 6.63 2.18 20.14
CA ILE A 462 6.97 1.14 19.17
C ILE A 462 8.14 1.65 18.34
N ARG A 463 9.34 1.07 18.49
CA ARG A 463 10.55 1.58 17.83
C ARG A 463 11.58 0.56 17.36
N GLY A 464 12.34 0.93 16.32
CA GLY A 464 13.44 0.14 15.79
C GLY A 464 13.03 -1.16 15.07
N LEU A 465 11.75 -1.30 14.72
CA LEU A 465 11.19 -2.51 14.10
C LEU A 465 11.08 -2.35 12.57
N ILE A 466 11.17 -3.46 11.85
CA ILE A 466 10.87 -3.53 10.42
C ILE A 466 9.53 -4.25 10.22
N PHE A 467 8.56 -3.58 9.61
CA PHE A 467 7.26 -4.13 9.27
C PHE A 467 7.19 -4.46 7.78
N THR A 468 6.81 -5.69 7.43
CA THR A 468 6.88 -6.16 6.03
C THR A 468 5.89 -7.28 5.67
N GLU A 469 5.81 -7.60 4.37
CA GLU A 469 5.16 -8.80 3.81
C GLU A 469 3.67 -8.98 4.16
N THR A 470 2.92 -7.88 4.31
CA THR A 470 1.49 -7.90 4.67
C THR A 470 0.55 -8.17 3.49
N SER A 471 -0.61 -8.75 3.76
CA SER A 471 -1.66 -9.02 2.76
C SER A 471 -2.26 -7.74 2.19
N ASN A 472 -2.54 -7.73 0.89
CA ASN A 472 -3.14 -6.56 0.23
C ASN A 472 -4.56 -6.22 0.72
N THR A 473 -4.90 -4.93 0.68
CA THR A 473 -6.21 -4.42 1.14
C THR A 473 -7.07 -3.78 0.06
N TYR A 474 -6.61 -3.67 -1.20
CA TYR A 474 -7.35 -2.97 -2.27
C TYR A 474 -8.74 -3.58 -2.60
N LEU A 475 -9.00 -4.84 -2.24
CA LEU A 475 -10.32 -5.49 -2.32
C LEU A 475 -10.97 -5.76 -0.93
N ARG A 476 -10.51 -5.12 0.14
CA ARG A 476 -11.20 -5.05 1.45
C ARG A 476 -12.23 -3.92 1.44
N ASP A 477 -12.86 -3.68 2.58
CA ASP A 477 -13.87 -2.63 2.74
C ASP A 477 -13.25 -1.22 2.78
N TYR A 478 -13.84 -0.28 2.04
CA TYR A 478 -13.49 1.15 2.01
C TYR A 478 -14.66 2.00 2.55
N ILE A 479 -14.35 3.08 3.26
CA ILE A 479 -15.31 4.11 3.72
C ILE A 479 -15.15 5.39 2.90
N VAL A 480 -16.23 6.18 2.74
CA VAL A 480 -16.15 7.59 2.31
C VAL A 480 -16.21 8.48 3.55
N PRO A 481 -15.07 9.00 4.06
CA PRO A 481 -15.03 9.69 5.35
C PRO A 481 -15.43 11.19 5.27
N SER A 482 -15.55 11.74 4.06
CA SER A 482 -15.84 13.17 3.84
C SER A 482 -16.44 13.42 2.46
N GLY A 483 -16.69 14.68 2.11
CA GLY A 483 -17.02 15.11 0.75
C GLY A 483 -15.82 15.23 -0.20
N GLY A 484 -14.62 14.77 0.18
CA GLY A 484 -13.46 14.70 -0.70
C GLY A 484 -13.58 13.58 -1.74
N ASP A 485 -12.73 13.60 -2.77
CA ASP A 485 -12.80 12.64 -3.90
C ASP A 485 -12.38 11.20 -3.51
N TRP A 486 -11.73 11.03 -2.36
CA TRP A 486 -11.14 9.79 -1.86
C TRP A 486 -12.03 9.01 -0.89
N SER A 487 -12.05 7.69 -1.06
CA SER A 487 -12.42 6.71 -0.03
C SER A 487 -11.15 6.13 0.58
N VAL A 488 -11.24 5.47 1.74
CA VAL A 488 -10.07 4.87 2.42
C VAL A 488 -10.38 3.50 3.03
N HIS A 489 -9.42 2.58 2.98
CA HIS A 489 -9.47 1.38 3.80
C HIS A 489 -9.14 1.76 5.26
N ARG A 490 -9.96 1.36 6.23
CA ARG A 490 -9.77 1.74 7.64
C ARG A 490 -8.72 0.91 8.41
N GLY A 491 -8.20 -0.16 7.81
CA GLY A 491 -7.14 -0.98 8.42
C GLY A 491 -5.73 -0.48 8.08
N GLY A 492 -4.74 -0.92 8.85
CA GLY A 492 -3.32 -0.65 8.61
C GLY A 492 -2.40 -1.63 9.32
N THR A 493 -1.12 -1.60 8.98
CA THR A 493 -0.05 -2.48 9.49
C THR A 493 0.21 -2.23 10.99
N ILE A 494 0.21 -0.97 11.42
CA ILE A 494 -0.14 -0.58 12.79
C ILE A 494 -1.54 0.04 12.75
N PHE A 495 -2.45 -0.45 13.60
CA PHE A 495 -3.81 0.07 13.74
C PHE A 495 -4.00 0.65 15.15
N LEU A 496 -4.45 1.91 15.25
CA LEU A 496 -4.69 2.63 16.50
C LEU A 496 -6.17 3.01 16.61
N THR A 497 -6.84 2.64 17.69
CA THR A 497 -8.15 3.19 18.05
C THR A 497 -8.36 3.19 19.57
N ASN A 498 -9.00 4.23 20.10
CA ASN A 498 -9.08 4.52 21.53
C ASN A 498 -7.68 4.49 22.18
N THR A 499 -6.81 5.43 21.77
CA THR A 499 -5.43 5.52 22.29
C THR A 499 -5.04 6.93 22.75
N THR A 500 -4.09 7.02 23.68
CA THR A 500 -3.56 8.30 24.21
C THR A 500 -2.04 8.22 24.40
N ASN A 501 -1.27 9.20 23.96
CA ASN A 501 0.20 9.20 24.10
C ASN A 501 0.84 7.94 23.49
N VAL A 502 0.77 7.82 22.16
CA VAL A 502 1.37 6.71 21.40
C VAL A 502 2.48 7.24 20.52
N THR A 503 3.69 6.68 20.66
CA THR A 503 4.85 7.02 19.81
C THR A 503 5.21 5.84 18.91
N VAL A 504 5.26 6.09 17.61
CA VAL A 504 5.80 5.18 16.59
C VAL A 504 7.05 5.85 16.02
N SER A 505 8.25 5.36 16.33
CA SER A 505 9.50 6.00 15.90
C SER A 505 10.58 5.05 15.40
N GLU A 506 11.48 5.51 14.53
CA GLU A 506 12.68 4.77 14.12
C GLU A 506 12.38 3.40 13.45
N ASN A 507 11.18 3.21 12.89
CA ASN A 507 10.77 1.96 12.22
C ASN A 507 10.92 2.06 10.70
N LEU A 508 11.04 0.90 10.04
CA LEU A 508 10.95 0.78 8.57
C LEU A 508 9.66 0.04 8.20
N PHE A 509 8.81 0.69 7.40
CA PHE A 509 7.62 0.12 6.80
C PHE A 509 7.89 -0.13 5.30
N THR A 510 8.00 -1.40 4.91
CA THR A 510 8.40 -1.78 3.54
C THR A 510 7.60 -2.96 3.01
N GLU A 511 7.35 -3.03 1.70
CA GLU A 511 6.69 -4.17 1.04
C GLU A 511 5.29 -4.49 1.62
N LEU A 512 4.55 -3.47 2.06
CA LEU A 512 3.26 -3.63 2.74
C LEU A 512 2.09 -3.62 1.76
N GLY A 513 1.11 -4.52 1.98
CA GLY A 513 -0.13 -4.60 1.21
C GLY A 513 -1.25 -3.67 1.71
N SER A 514 -1.06 -3.04 2.87
CA SER A 514 -2.03 -2.19 3.55
C SER A 514 -1.46 -0.79 3.84
N ASN A 515 -2.27 0.10 4.40
CA ASN A 515 -1.77 1.35 4.99
C ASN A 515 -0.71 1.03 6.05
N ALA A 516 0.35 1.85 6.18
CA ALA A 516 1.40 1.54 7.16
C ALA A 516 0.96 1.86 8.60
N VAL A 517 0.46 3.07 8.88
CA VAL A 517 -0.14 3.45 10.18
C VAL A 517 -1.57 3.98 9.99
N ALA A 518 -2.54 3.37 10.67
CA ALA A 518 -3.94 3.77 10.64
C ALA A 518 -4.40 4.31 12.00
N VAL A 519 -4.69 5.62 12.06
CA VAL A 519 -5.15 6.34 13.26
C VAL A 519 -6.65 6.58 13.16
N ILE A 520 -7.43 5.73 13.84
CA ILE A 520 -8.86 5.54 13.57
C ILE A 520 -9.72 5.88 14.79
N GLU A 521 -10.73 6.73 14.59
CA GLU A 521 -11.61 7.28 15.65
C GLU A 521 -10.80 8.00 16.74
N TYR A 522 -11.22 7.93 18.01
CA TYR A 522 -10.55 8.66 19.09
C TYR A 522 -9.11 8.20 19.29
N ASN A 523 -8.17 9.10 19.03
CA ASN A 523 -6.77 8.96 19.38
C ASN A 523 -6.26 10.33 19.83
N LYS A 524 -5.40 10.40 20.85
CA LYS A 524 -4.91 11.66 21.41
C LYS A 524 -3.39 11.63 21.59
N ASP A 525 -2.72 12.75 21.31
CA ASP A 525 -1.29 12.96 21.54
C ASP A 525 -0.42 11.85 20.88
N THR A 526 -0.69 11.51 19.61
CA THR A 526 0.06 10.48 18.87
C THR A 526 1.21 11.09 18.08
N LEU A 527 2.42 10.53 18.21
CA LEU A 527 3.62 10.95 17.51
C LEU A 527 4.11 9.86 16.56
N VAL A 528 4.18 10.16 15.26
CA VAL A 528 4.80 9.30 14.24
C VAL A 528 6.04 10.03 13.71
N THR A 529 7.24 9.64 14.14
CA THR A 529 8.46 10.44 13.91
C THR A 529 9.65 9.58 13.48
N LEU A 530 10.49 10.03 12.56
CA LEU A 530 11.73 9.33 12.15
C LEU A 530 11.51 7.91 11.60
N ASN A 531 10.39 7.64 10.91
CA ASN A 531 10.11 6.34 10.29
C ASN A 531 10.37 6.37 8.78
N GLU A 532 10.95 5.30 8.21
CA GLU A 532 11.12 5.14 6.76
C GLU A 532 9.90 4.40 6.18
N PHE A 533 9.20 5.01 5.22
CA PHE A 533 8.02 4.43 4.55
C PHE A 533 8.31 4.22 3.06
N VAL A 534 8.20 2.98 2.56
CA VAL A 534 8.56 2.63 1.18
C VAL A 534 7.80 1.39 0.69
N TRP A 535 7.64 1.21 -0.63
CA TRP A 535 7.01 0.01 -1.25
C TRP A 535 5.63 -0.38 -0.66
N LEU A 536 4.82 0.62 -0.32
CA LEU A 536 3.45 0.45 0.18
C LEU A 536 2.45 0.26 -0.97
N ALA A 537 1.35 -0.46 -0.72
CA ALA A 537 0.24 -0.62 -1.68
C ALA A 537 -0.96 0.32 -1.43
N ASP A 538 -0.97 1.03 -0.30
CA ASP A 538 -1.92 2.09 0.06
C ASP A 538 -1.12 3.17 0.85
N SER A 539 -1.76 3.92 1.74
CA SER A 539 -1.22 5.16 2.32
C SER A 539 -0.22 4.94 3.47
N ALA A 540 0.77 5.83 3.61
CA ALA A 540 1.76 5.76 4.69
C ALA A 540 1.12 5.99 6.08
N VAL A 541 0.37 7.08 6.25
CA VAL A 541 -0.40 7.34 7.47
C VAL A 541 -1.79 7.83 7.09
N ILE A 542 -2.83 7.24 7.71
CA ILE A 542 -4.22 7.72 7.58
C ILE A 542 -4.77 8.16 8.92
N LEU A 543 -5.56 9.24 8.92
CA LEU A 543 -6.29 9.76 10.07
C LEU A 543 -7.78 9.77 9.72
N VAL A 544 -8.58 8.93 10.39
CA VAL A 544 -10.00 8.75 10.04
C VAL A 544 -10.86 8.78 11.31
N GLY A 545 -11.40 9.96 11.64
CA GLY A 545 -12.44 10.10 12.65
C GLY A 545 -13.76 9.45 12.22
N THR A 546 -14.69 9.27 13.16
CA THR A 546 -16.07 8.86 12.80
C THR A 546 -16.88 10.07 12.33
N THR A 547 -17.79 9.84 11.38
CA THR A 547 -18.81 10.81 10.95
C THR A 547 -20.11 10.69 11.73
N ASN A 548 -20.28 9.64 12.53
CA ASN A 548 -21.45 9.43 13.37
C ASN A 548 -21.53 10.50 14.47
N GLY A 549 -22.58 11.32 14.45
CA GLY A 549 -22.87 12.30 15.50
C GLY A 549 -22.07 13.61 15.42
N ILE A 550 -21.40 13.92 14.30
CA ILE A 550 -20.78 15.24 14.12
C ILE A 550 -21.86 16.33 14.06
N ASP A 551 -22.01 17.08 15.15
CA ASP A 551 -22.75 18.35 15.23
C ASP A 551 -21.91 19.57 14.77
N GLY A 552 -20.61 19.35 14.54
CA GLY A 552 -19.63 20.38 14.18
C GLY A 552 -18.81 20.93 15.36
N PHE A 553 -19.08 20.49 16.59
CA PHE A 553 -18.47 21.01 17.82
C PHE A 553 -17.93 19.91 18.75
N SER A 554 -18.53 18.71 18.73
CA SER A 554 -18.19 17.57 19.59
C SER A 554 -17.06 16.70 19.00
N VAL A 555 -15.80 17.07 19.28
CA VAL A 555 -14.59 16.42 18.71
C VAL A 555 -14.18 15.11 19.41
N ALA A 556 -15.06 14.49 20.21
CA ALA A 556 -14.72 13.40 21.13
C ALA A 556 -14.29 12.07 20.46
N THR A 557 -14.51 11.93 19.16
CA THR A 557 -14.45 10.66 18.40
C THR A 557 -13.49 10.71 17.19
N GLN A 558 -12.54 11.66 17.21
CA GLN A 558 -11.59 11.91 16.12
C GLN A 558 -10.13 11.87 16.62
N PRO A 559 -9.14 11.68 15.72
CA PRO A 559 -7.73 11.85 16.06
C PRO A 559 -7.43 13.32 16.41
N THR A 560 -6.77 13.55 17.55
CA THR A 560 -6.46 14.89 18.09
C THR A 560 -5.01 14.96 18.57
N ASN A 561 -4.38 16.13 18.46
CA ASN A 561 -2.94 16.31 18.78
C ASN A 561 -2.03 15.27 18.10
N ILE A 562 -2.30 14.93 16.84
CA ILE A 562 -1.49 13.99 16.07
C ILE A 562 -0.33 14.75 15.40
N MET A 563 0.89 14.27 15.56
CA MET A 563 2.11 14.85 15.01
C MET A 563 2.82 13.82 14.13
N ILE A 564 3.22 14.23 12.92
CA ILE A 564 3.95 13.41 11.96
C ILE A 564 5.20 14.20 11.53
N LEU A 565 6.39 13.57 11.64
CA LEU A 565 7.71 14.20 11.44
C LEU A 565 8.70 13.29 10.69
#